data_AF-A0A1D3TFK0-F1
#
_entry.id   AF-A0A1D3TFK0-F1
#
_cell.length_a   1.000
_cell.length_b   1.000
_cell.length_c   1.000
_cell.angle_alpha   90.00
_cell.angle_beta   90.00
_cell.angle_gamma   90.00
#
_symmetry.space_group_name_H-M   'P 1'
#
loop_
_entity.id
_entity.type
_entity.pdbx_description
1 polymer ?
#
loop_
_entity_poly.entity_id
_entity_poly.type
_entity_poly.pdbx_seq_one_letter_code
_entity_poly.pdbx_strand_id
1 'polypeptide(L)'
;MEKTPFKYFFYFLFFIFYLPISSTSYKFLKILSSSFPKRCNIKNKKKEEKEEKEKNKKKHFLYYEQFRNFSCKLVSPQREEKVYTKNDQEGRMRRKKLYILITSPEGARIYRFLVVLLIYNLTKNKNDKNVQILCNNGKNSIIDEILNVPIISIGESCNEILNNYLNKTGFFNNIYKHYPSLVKQNVCNISYDTFNQINNSVKKLNIVFTPSKANSATLKMEMMSKYFKNQKECINANIVWVSSAISQSNFEDISTAISGEAKDDHIIKLTKINCYDTKQIVHSNKMKIKIKKKNCIVSLMSNSTVQSFYNNFGSDYNYVVCMGHNCYNLLKELNFKNIYFPHDSKLHTFLNVLIKLYNELKIKDKKKKYEVLLTREKHKNDQVRKILSEKNIPFVIIPCISTQYDSQGIQRLYSLISTYVTSGV
;
A
#
# COMPACT_ATOMS: atom_id res chain seq x y z
N MET A 1 35.50 -51.35 15.01
CA MET A 1 36.20 -51.38 13.70
C MET A 1 35.12 -51.39 12.65
N GLU A 2 34.80 -50.24 12.04
CA GLU A 2 35.40 -49.76 10.77
C GLU A 2 35.19 -50.76 9.63
N LYS A 3 34.76 -50.43 8.40
CA LYS A 3 34.39 -49.21 7.69
C LYS A 3 33.87 -49.74 6.33
N THR A 4 32.66 -49.41 5.90
CA THR A 4 32.31 -49.50 4.46
C THR A 4 31.30 -48.43 4.04
N PRO A 5 31.76 -47.20 3.75
CA PRO A 5 31.09 -46.36 2.77
C PRO A 5 32.04 -45.84 1.67
N PHE A 6 33.28 -46.33 1.59
CA PHE A 6 34.28 -45.81 0.65
C PHE A 6 34.13 -46.31 -0.80
N LYS A 7 33.43 -47.43 -1.03
CA LYS A 7 33.27 -48.02 -2.37
C LYS A 7 32.30 -47.23 -3.25
N TYR A 8 31.24 -46.65 -2.69
CA TYR A 8 30.24 -45.89 -3.46
C TYR A 8 30.69 -44.46 -3.78
N PHE A 9 31.60 -43.89 -2.99
CA PHE A 9 32.13 -42.55 -3.25
C PHE A 9 33.07 -42.52 -4.46
N PHE A 10 33.82 -43.61 -4.68
CA PHE A 10 34.73 -43.72 -5.84
C PHE A 10 33.98 -43.90 -7.16
N TYR A 11 32.85 -44.62 -7.18
CA TYR A 11 32.01 -44.73 -8.38
C TYR A 11 31.32 -43.41 -8.73
N PHE A 12 30.98 -42.58 -7.74
CA PHE A 12 30.41 -41.25 -7.98
C PHE A 12 31.46 -40.27 -8.55
N LEU A 13 32.71 -40.34 -8.08
CA LEU A 13 33.79 -39.51 -8.62
C LEU A 13 34.17 -39.91 -10.06
N PHE A 14 34.19 -41.21 -10.38
CA PHE A 14 34.47 -41.67 -11.74
C PHE A 14 33.39 -41.23 -12.74
N PHE A 15 32.13 -41.13 -12.29
CA PHE A 15 31.02 -40.66 -13.12
C PHE A 15 31.13 -39.17 -13.48
N ILE A 16 31.79 -38.36 -12.65
CA ILE A 16 31.98 -36.93 -12.90
C ILE A 16 33.14 -36.68 -13.89
N PHE A 17 34.16 -37.55 -13.93
CA PHE A 17 35.34 -37.35 -14.78
C PHE A 17 35.26 -37.96 -16.18
N TYR A 18 34.32 -38.87 -16.45
CA TYR A 18 34.22 -39.58 -17.75
C TYR A 18 33.05 -39.18 -18.65
N LEU A 19 32.26 -38.16 -18.29
CA LEU A 19 31.24 -37.63 -19.19
C LEU A 19 31.89 -36.78 -20.29
N PRO A 20 31.62 -37.06 -21.59
CA PRO A 20 32.20 -36.30 -22.67
C PRO A 20 31.75 -34.84 -22.55
N ILE A 21 32.72 -33.94 -22.56
CA ILE A 21 32.55 -32.48 -22.41
C ILE A 21 31.68 -31.99 -23.57
N SER A 22 30.37 -31.99 -23.35
CA SER A 22 29.41 -31.30 -24.19
C SER A 22 29.34 -29.83 -23.78
N SER A 23 29.05 -28.95 -24.75
CA SER A 23 29.10 -27.49 -24.66
C SER A 23 28.28 -26.84 -23.52
N THR A 24 27.45 -27.63 -22.83
CA THR A 24 26.66 -27.26 -21.65
C THR A 24 27.50 -27.16 -20.37
N SER A 25 28.58 -27.93 -20.23
CA SER A 25 29.44 -27.94 -19.03
C SER A 25 30.26 -26.65 -18.88
N TYR A 26 30.60 -26.01 -20.00
CA TYR A 26 31.32 -24.73 -20.02
C TYR A 26 30.46 -23.56 -19.53
N LYS A 27 29.14 -23.62 -19.74
CA LYS A 27 28.21 -22.61 -19.22
C LYS A 27 28.06 -22.72 -17.70
N PHE A 28 28.07 -23.93 -17.15
CA PHE A 28 27.95 -24.13 -15.71
C PHE A 28 29.21 -23.73 -14.93
N LEU A 29 30.42 -24.02 -15.45
CA LEU A 29 31.66 -23.55 -14.82
C LEU A 29 31.81 -22.02 -14.90
N LYS A 30 31.34 -21.39 -15.99
CA LYS A 30 31.39 -19.92 -16.13
C LYS A 30 30.49 -19.22 -15.08
N ILE A 31 29.32 -19.79 -14.79
CA ILE A 31 28.38 -19.30 -13.76
C ILE A 31 28.93 -19.49 -12.34
N LEU A 32 29.63 -20.60 -12.07
CA LEU A 32 30.27 -20.82 -10.77
C LEU A 32 31.51 -19.93 -10.57
N SER A 33 32.27 -19.64 -11.63
CA SER A 33 33.43 -18.74 -11.57
C SER A 33 33.06 -17.26 -11.41
N SER A 34 31.88 -16.82 -11.85
CA SER A 34 31.39 -15.46 -11.64
C SER A 34 30.81 -15.21 -10.24
N SER A 35 30.67 -16.26 -9.43
CA SER A 35 30.02 -16.22 -8.11
C SER A 35 31.00 -16.17 -6.94
N PHE A 36 32.31 -16.20 -7.20
CA PHE A 36 33.33 -15.97 -6.17
C PHE A 36 33.90 -14.56 -6.30
N PRO A 37 33.77 -13.68 -5.29
CA PRO A 37 34.44 -12.40 -5.31
C PRO A 37 35.95 -12.65 -5.30
N LYS A 38 36.62 -12.27 -6.39
CA LYS A 38 38.09 -12.08 -6.39
C LYS A 38 38.43 -11.20 -5.18
N ARG A 39 39.37 -11.64 -4.34
CA ARG A 39 39.98 -10.83 -3.28
C ARG A 39 40.66 -9.62 -3.93
N CYS A 40 39.89 -8.58 -4.20
CA CYS A 40 40.39 -7.29 -4.66
C CYS A 40 40.40 -6.32 -3.48
N ASN A 41 41.55 -5.66 -3.33
CA ASN A 41 41.93 -4.79 -2.23
C ASN A 41 40.81 -3.86 -1.72
N ILE A 42 40.56 -3.94 -0.42
CA ILE A 42 39.61 -3.13 0.38
C ILE A 42 39.78 -1.61 0.18
N LYS A 43 40.91 -1.16 -0.37
CA LYS A 43 41.17 0.25 -0.70
C LYS A 43 40.41 0.75 -1.95
N ASN A 44 40.15 -0.10 -2.96
CA ASN A 44 39.46 0.34 -4.19
C ASN A 44 37.94 0.43 -4.01
N LYS A 45 37.35 -0.49 -3.24
CA LYS A 45 35.91 -0.47 -2.92
C LYS A 45 35.48 0.78 -2.13
N LYS A 46 36.35 1.28 -1.25
CA LYS A 46 36.13 2.55 -0.53
C LYS A 46 36.25 3.78 -1.42
N LYS A 47 36.98 3.71 -2.54
CA LYS A 47 37.13 4.80 -3.51
C LYS A 47 35.91 4.85 -4.44
N GLU A 48 35.47 3.69 -4.94
CA GLU A 48 34.23 3.55 -5.73
C GLU A 48 32.98 3.93 -4.91
N GLU A 49 32.87 3.51 -3.64
CA GLU A 49 31.76 3.93 -2.77
C GLU A 49 31.80 5.44 -2.46
N LYS A 50 32.98 6.08 -2.42
CA LYS A 50 33.10 7.53 -2.25
C LYS A 50 32.69 8.28 -3.50
N GLU A 51 33.13 7.84 -4.68
CA GLU A 51 32.76 8.43 -5.97
C GLU A 51 31.28 8.22 -6.29
N GLU A 52 30.68 7.08 -5.92
CA GLU A 52 29.25 6.82 -6.04
C GLU A 52 28.43 7.65 -5.04
N LYS A 53 28.93 7.84 -3.81
CA LYS A 53 28.33 8.79 -2.83
C LYS A 53 28.46 10.24 -3.29
N GLU A 54 29.54 10.63 -3.96
CA GLU A 54 29.70 11.97 -4.54
C GLU A 54 28.84 12.19 -5.77
N LYS A 55 28.73 11.20 -6.67
CA LYS A 55 27.77 11.21 -7.80
C LYS A 55 26.34 11.29 -7.29
N ASN A 56 25.99 10.53 -6.26
CA ASN A 56 24.67 10.60 -5.63
C ASN A 56 24.45 11.94 -4.93
N LYS A 57 25.45 12.50 -4.22
CA LYS A 57 25.36 13.86 -3.66
C LYS A 57 25.19 14.93 -4.73
N LYS A 58 25.92 14.86 -5.85
CA LYS A 58 25.77 15.79 -7.00
C LYS A 58 24.39 15.65 -7.66
N LYS A 59 23.88 14.43 -7.87
CA LYS A 59 22.48 14.20 -8.33
C LYS A 59 21.45 14.76 -7.34
N HIS A 60 21.69 14.59 -6.04
CA HIS A 60 20.81 15.09 -4.97
C HIS A 60 20.86 16.62 -4.87
N PHE A 61 22.01 17.24 -5.16
CA PHE A 61 22.20 18.70 -5.24
C PHE A 61 21.54 19.28 -6.49
N LEU A 62 21.69 18.66 -7.66
CA LEU A 62 21.01 19.06 -8.90
C LEU A 62 19.49 18.97 -8.76
N TYR A 63 18.99 17.92 -8.10
CA TYR A 63 17.58 17.77 -7.73
C TYR A 63 17.12 18.83 -6.72
N TYR A 64 17.98 19.20 -5.75
CA TYR A 64 17.71 20.24 -4.77
C TYR A 64 17.64 21.63 -5.39
N GLU A 65 18.51 21.97 -6.35
CA GLU A 65 18.40 23.23 -7.10
C GLU A 65 17.17 23.25 -8.01
N GLN A 66 16.81 22.14 -8.66
CA GLN A 66 15.57 22.04 -9.42
C GLN A 66 14.34 22.22 -8.53
N PHE A 67 14.33 21.64 -7.32
CA PHE A 67 13.23 21.77 -6.37
C PHE A 67 13.18 23.15 -5.70
N ARG A 68 14.33 23.74 -5.38
CA ARG A 68 14.44 25.13 -4.88
C ARG A 68 13.98 26.12 -5.94
N ASN A 69 14.35 25.92 -7.20
CA ASN A 69 13.85 26.73 -8.32
C ASN A 69 12.35 26.51 -8.56
N PHE A 70 11.79 25.32 -8.31
CA PHE A 70 10.34 25.08 -8.39
C PHE A 70 9.58 25.74 -7.23
N SER A 71 10.16 25.70 -6.03
CA SER A 71 9.60 26.30 -4.81
C SER A 71 9.73 27.83 -4.79
N CYS A 72 10.79 28.37 -5.40
CA CYS A 72 10.99 29.80 -5.58
C CYS A 72 10.23 30.36 -6.78
N LYS A 73 9.95 29.58 -7.83
CA LYS A 73 9.04 29.99 -8.93
C LYS A 73 7.58 30.10 -8.51
N LEU A 74 7.18 29.50 -7.39
CA LEU A 74 5.89 29.75 -6.72
C LEU A 74 5.80 31.18 -6.12
N VAL A 75 6.88 31.96 -6.11
CA VAL A 75 6.96 33.26 -5.40
C VAL A 75 6.97 34.49 -6.34
N SER A 76 6.89 34.31 -7.66
CA SER A 76 6.67 35.47 -8.55
C SER A 76 6.01 35.07 -9.87
N PRO A 77 4.68 35.18 -10.00
CA PRO A 77 4.09 35.42 -11.29
C PRO A 77 4.44 36.87 -11.64
N GLN A 78 5.38 37.08 -12.57
CA GLN A 78 5.40 38.34 -13.31
C GLN A 78 4.06 38.43 -14.03
N ARG A 79 3.20 39.33 -13.56
CA ARG A 79 1.91 39.65 -14.20
C ARG A 79 2.22 40.37 -15.49
N GLU A 80 2.05 39.72 -16.63
CA GLU A 80 1.64 40.43 -17.83
C GLU A 80 0.14 40.67 -17.71
N GLU A 81 -0.26 41.93 -17.53
CA GLU A 81 -1.66 42.34 -17.61
C GLU A 81 -2.16 42.06 -19.03
N LYS A 82 -2.91 40.97 -19.19
CA LYS A 82 -3.75 40.76 -20.37
C LYS A 82 -5.18 41.09 -20.00
N VAL A 83 -5.72 42.08 -20.70
CA VAL A 83 -7.12 42.50 -20.65
C VAL A 83 -7.99 41.31 -21.08
N TYR A 84 -8.78 40.78 -20.15
CA TYR A 84 -9.68 39.66 -20.40
C TYR A 84 -10.86 40.10 -21.27
N THR A 85 -11.16 39.35 -22.34
CA THR A 85 -12.38 39.51 -23.14
C THR A 85 -13.30 38.32 -22.92
N LYS A 86 -14.60 38.47 -23.25
CA LYS A 86 -15.68 37.48 -23.01
C LYS A 86 -15.39 36.03 -23.46
N ASN A 87 -14.40 35.81 -24.33
CA ASN A 87 -13.96 34.48 -24.79
C ASN A 87 -13.14 33.69 -23.75
N ASP A 88 -12.71 34.30 -22.64
CA ASP A 88 -11.94 33.60 -21.60
C ASP A 88 -12.80 32.71 -20.68
N GLN A 89 -14.14 32.80 -20.76
CA GLN A 89 -15.05 31.92 -20.02
C GLN A 89 -15.12 30.50 -20.60
N GLU A 90 -14.92 30.34 -21.92
CA GLU A 90 -14.76 29.01 -22.56
C GLU A 90 -13.45 28.33 -22.17
N GLY A 91 -12.40 29.10 -21.82
CA GLY A 91 -11.12 28.57 -21.34
C GLY A 91 -11.20 27.88 -19.97
N ARG A 92 -12.17 28.25 -19.12
CA ARG A 92 -12.42 27.56 -17.83
C ARG A 92 -13.01 26.16 -18.00
N MET A 93 -13.62 25.86 -19.16
CA MET A 93 -14.28 24.58 -19.46
C MET A 93 -13.33 23.40 -19.77
N ARG A 94 -12.00 23.57 -19.75
CA ARG A 94 -11.05 22.47 -20.05
C ARG A 94 -10.09 22.13 -18.91
N ARG A 95 -10.47 22.38 -17.65
CA ARG A 95 -9.68 21.89 -16.51
C ARG A 95 -9.89 20.38 -16.34
N LYS A 96 -8.82 19.60 -16.46
CA LYS A 96 -8.87 18.15 -16.24
C LYS A 96 -9.28 17.86 -14.80
N LYS A 97 -10.42 17.20 -14.60
CA LYS A 97 -10.95 16.88 -13.27
C LYS A 97 -10.11 15.78 -12.61
N LEU A 98 -9.61 16.02 -11.41
CA LEU A 98 -8.82 15.04 -10.65
C LEU A 98 -9.76 14.11 -9.87
N TYR A 99 -9.56 12.81 -10.00
CA TYR A 99 -10.20 11.77 -9.21
C TYR A 99 -9.16 10.98 -8.43
N ILE A 100 -9.49 10.62 -7.19
CA ILE A 100 -8.63 9.77 -6.36
C ILE A 100 -9.21 8.37 -6.33
N LEU A 101 -8.46 7.40 -6.83
CA LEU A 101 -8.83 5.99 -6.80
C LEU A 101 -8.19 5.31 -5.58
N ILE A 102 -9.04 4.77 -4.71
CA ILE A 102 -8.66 4.06 -3.48
C ILE A 102 -9.12 2.61 -3.57
N THR A 103 -8.16 1.69 -3.60
CA THR A 103 -8.44 0.25 -3.73
C THR A 103 -8.02 -0.55 -2.50
N SER A 104 -7.64 0.10 -1.41
CA SER A 104 -7.30 -0.58 -0.17
C SER A 104 -7.50 0.32 1.05
N PRO A 105 -7.71 -0.30 2.24
CA PRO A 105 -7.70 0.43 3.50
C PRO A 105 -6.41 1.21 3.73
N GLU A 106 -5.27 0.73 3.26
CA GLU A 106 -3.99 1.40 3.44
C GLU A 106 -3.88 2.69 2.61
N GLY A 107 -4.29 2.62 1.33
CA GLY A 107 -4.35 3.79 0.46
C GLY A 107 -5.34 4.84 0.98
N ALA A 108 -6.49 4.41 1.51
CA ALA A 108 -7.48 5.29 2.13
C ALA A 108 -6.87 6.12 3.27
N ARG A 109 -6.06 5.49 4.12
CA ARG A 109 -5.45 6.18 5.25
C ARG A 109 -4.31 7.11 4.84
N ILE A 110 -3.50 6.72 3.85
CA ILE A 110 -2.47 7.60 3.27
C ILE A 110 -3.14 8.86 2.72
N TYR A 111 -4.20 8.71 1.93
CA TYR A 111 -4.91 9.83 1.34
C TYR A 111 -5.49 10.77 2.41
N ARG A 112 -6.22 10.22 3.40
CA ARG A 112 -6.77 11.03 4.50
C ARG A 112 -5.67 11.75 5.30
N PHE A 113 -4.54 11.10 5.54
CA PHE A 113 -3.38 11.73 6.17
C PHE A 113 -2.88 12.94 5.37
N LEU A 114 -2.76 12.81 4.05
CA LEU A 114 -2.33 13.91 3.18
C LEU A 114 -3.33 15.07 3.15
N VAL A 115 -4.63 14.79 3.17
CA VAL A 115 -5.67 15.83 3.27
C VAL A 115 -5.50 16.67 4.54
N VAL A 116 -5.33 16.03 5.69
CA VAL A 116 -5.10 16.73 6.97
C VAL A 116 -3.83 17.58 6.91
N LEU A 117 -2.75 17.04 6.31
CA LEU A 117 -1.49 17.76 6.15
C LEU A 117 -1.61 18.97 5.21
N LEU A 118 -2.35 18.85 4.11
CA LEU A 118 -2.62 19.95 3.18
C LEU A 118 -3.39 21.07 3.88
N ILE A 119 -4.46 20.74 4.60
CA ILE A 119 -5.25 21.71 5.37
C ILE A 119 -4.36 22.43 6.39
N TYR A 120 -3.54 21.70 7.14
CA TYR A 120 -2.61 22.31 8.09
C TYR A 120 -1.62 23.27 7.41
N ASN A 121 -0.97 22.85 6.34
CA ASN A 121 0.03 23.67 5.67
C ASN A 121 -0.56 24.95 5.06
N LEU A 122 -1.77 24.86 4.50
CA LEU A 122 -2.47 26.03 3.96
C LEU A 122 -2.99 26.95 5.07
N THR A 123 -3.46 26.41 6.20
CA THR A 123 -3.95 27.25 7.32
C THR A 123 -2.83 27.87 8.16
N LYS A 124 -1.67 27.22 8.27
CA LYS A 124 -0.50 27.77 8.96
C LYS A 124 0.10 28.96 8.22
N ASN A 125 0.05 28.94 6.89
CA ASN A 125 0.60 29.99 6.04
C ASN A 125 -0.37 31.16 5.83
N LYS A 126 -1.34 31.39 6.73
CA LYS A 126 -2.30 32.51 6.64
C LYS A 126 -1.66 33.91 6.63
N ASN A 127 -0.35 34.05 6.90
CA ASN A 127 0.38 35.32 6.73
C ASN A 127 0.97 35.49 5.31
N ASP A 128 0.85 34.48 4.45
CA ASP A 128 1.21 34.56 3.04
C ASP A 128 0.06 35.23 2.26
N LYS A 129 0.37 36.34 1.59
CA LYS A 129 -0.61 37.12 0.81
C LYS A 129 -1.35 36.25 -0.22
N ASN A 130 -0.67 35.26 -0.80
CA ASN A 130 -1.29 34.35 -1.76
C ASN A 130 -2.36 33.47 -1.08
N VAL A 131 -2.09 32.97 0.13
CA VAL A 131 -3.03 32.12 0.89
C VAL A 131 -4.22 32.92 1.43
N GLN A 132 -4.01 34.18 1.84
CA GLN A 132 -5.10 35.06 2.26
C GLN A 132 -6.09 35.33 1.13
N ILE A 133 -5.60 35.57 -0.09
CA ILE A 133 -6.45 35.77 -1.28
C ILE A 133 -7.30 34.51 -1.55
N LEU A 134 -6.73 33.31 -1.35
CA LEU A 134 -7.42 32.02 -1.52
C LEU A 134 -8.47 31.74 -0.43
N CYS A 135 -8.29 32.26 0.79
CA CYS A 135 -9.21 32.06 1.91
C CYS A 135 -10.32 33.13 2.01
N ASN A 136 -10.12 34.33 1.45
CA ASN A 136 -11.03 35.47 1.63
C ASN A 136 -12.14 35.60 0.58
N ASN A 137 -12.11 34.80 -0.49
CA ASN A 137 -13.19 34.77 -1.48
C ASN A 137 -14.36 33.92 -0.96
N GLY A 138 -15.37 34.59 -0.39
CA GLY A 138 -16.52 33.97 0.28
C GLY A 138 -17.21 32.86 -0.53
N LYS A 139 -17.63 31.83 0.21
CA LYS A 139 -18.40 30.63 -0.21
C LYS A 139 -17.67 29.48 -0.93
N ASN A 140 -16.38 29.58 -1.24
CA ASN A 140 -15.57 28.43 -1.68
C ASN A 140 -14.16 28.56 -1.10
N SER A 141 -13.96 28.09 0.14
CA SER A 141 -12.61 28.12 0.71
C SER A 141 -11.74 27.05 0.03
N ILE A 142 -10.43 27.29 -0.07
CA ILE A 142 -9.48 26.26 -0.54
C ILE A 142 -9.58 24.94 0.24
N ILE A 143 -10.05 24.99 1.50
CA ILE A 143 -10.35 23.81 2.30
C ILE A 143 -11.52 23.03 1.70
N ASP A 144 -12.58 23.71 1.28
CA ASP A 144 -13.72 23.08 0.60
C ASP A 144 -13.28 22.42 -0.70
N GLU A 145 -12.37 23.01 -1.46
CA GLU A 145 -11.81 22.38 -2.67
C GLU A 145 -11.06 21.07 -2.35
N ILE A 146 -10.26 21.04 -1.29
CA ILE A 146 -9.57 19.82 -0.84
C ILE A 146 -10.58 18.74 -0.44
N LEU A 147 -11.59 19.11 0.36
CA LEU A 147 -12.61 18.18 0.86
C LEU A 147 -13.51 17.65 -0.26
N ASN A 148 -13.70 18.43 -1.33
CA ASN A 148 -14.52 18.11 -2.48
C ASN A 148 -13.78 17.38 -3.62
N VAL A 149 -12.49 17.09 -3.50
CA VAL A 149 -11.78 16.23 -4.47
C VAL A 149 -12.51 14.88 -4.56
N PRO A 150 -13.02 14.48 -5.75
CA PRO A 150 -13.86 13.28 -5.88
C PRO A 150 -13.05 12.00 -5.68
N ILE A 151 -13.58 11.10 -4.85
CA ILE A 151 -12.95 9.84 -4.48
C ILE A 151 -13.77 8.66 -5.00
N ILE A 152 -13.10 7.79 -5.75
CA ILE A 152 -13.61 6.48 -6.16
C ILE A 152 -13.03 5.45 -5.20
N SER A 153 -13.88 4.78 -4.43
CA SER A 153 -13.46 3.89 -3.35
C SER A 153 -13.98 2.47 -3.56
N ILE A 154 -13.12 1.46 -3.37
CA ILE A 154 -13.46 0.06 -3.68
C ILE A 154 -14.49 -0.57 -2.74
N GLY A 155 -14.73 -0.04 -1.54
CA GLY A 155 -15.67 -0.65 -0.62
C GLY A 155 -15.73 -0.04 0.77
N GLU A 156 -16.64 -0.59 1.58
CA GLU A 156 -17.03 -0.09 2.90
C GLU A 156 -15.85 0.14 3.84
N SER A 157 -14.90 -0.80 3.94
CA SER A 157 -13.72 -0.63 4.80
C SER A 157 -12.86 0.59 4.42
N CYS A 158 -12.79 0.94 3.14
CA CYS A 158 -12.12 2.16 2.69
C CYS A 158 -12.97 3.39 3.00
N ASN A 159 -14.29 3.30 2.79
CA ASN A 159 -15.24 4.39 3.06
C ASN A 159 -15.27 4.75 4.55
N GLU A 160 -15.26 3.76 5.43
CA GLU A 160 -15.17 3.97 6.87
C GLU A 160 -13.91 4.76 7.23
N ILE A 161 -12.76 4.43 6.64
CA ILE A 161 -11.51 5.17 6.89
C ILE A 161 -11.59 6.60 6.37
N LEU A 162 -12.17 6.79 5.19
CA LEU A 162 -12.32 8.10 4.55
C LEU A 162 -13.36 8.98 5.27
N ASN A 163 -14.34 8.39 5.94
CA ASN A 163 -15.47 9.10 6.56
C ASN A 163 -15.47 9.12 8.09
N ASN A 164 -14.66 8.31 8.77
CA ASN A 164 -14.66 8.21 10.23
C ASN A 164 -13.41 8.81 10.87
N TYR A 165 -13.55 9.09 12.16
CA TYR A 165 -12.44 9.29 13.07
C TYR A 165 -11.54 8.06 13.05
N LEU A 166 -10.32 8.23 12.56
CA LEU A 166 -9.27 7.25 12.74
C LEU A 166 -8.93 7.18 14.24
N ASN A 167 -9.33 6.10 14.91
CA ASN A 167 -9.08 5.89 16.33
C ASN A 167 -7.57 6.01 16.68
N LYS A 168 -7.29 6.55 17.88
CA LYS A 168 -5.94 6.77 18.46
C LYS A 168 -4.98 5.57 18.37
N THR A 169 -5.50 4.35 18.21
CA THR A 169 -4.72 3.11 18.31
C THR A 169 -4.34 2.56 16.94
N GLY A 170 -3.03 2.66 16.64
CA GLY A 170 -2.34 1.70 15.77
C GLY A 170 -1.82 2.26 14.45
N PHE A 171 -2.62 3.03 13.71
CA PHE A 171 -2.24 3.44 12.36
C PHE A 171 -1.53 4.79 12.27
N PHE A 172 -2.06 5.81 12.96
CA PHE A 172 -1.44 7.13 12.93
C PHE A 172 -0.04 7.09 13.50
N ASN A 173 0.17 6.36 14.59
CA ASN A 173 1.50 6.09 15.11
C ASN A 173 2.44 5.41 14.11
N ASN A 174 2.00 4.84 12.99
CA ASN A 174 2.89 4.26 11.99
C ASN A 174 3.20 5.27 10.86
N ILE A 175 2.20 5.78 10.13
CA ILE A 175 2.48 6.81 9.10
C ILE A 175 3.13 8.06 9.73
N TYR A 176 2.60 8.55 10.85
CA TYR A 176 3.12 9.72 11.54
C TYR A 176 4.52 9.48 12.14
N LYS A 177 4.87 8.25 12.56
CA LYS A 177 6.27 7.95 12.96
C LYS A 177 7.22 7.91 11.77
N HIS A 178 6.74 7.49 10.60
CA HIS A 178 7.52 7.54 9.37
C HIS A 178 7.52 8.95 8.75
N TYR A 179 6.59 9.82 9.12
CA TYR A 179 6.42 11.16 8.57
C TYR A 179 7.69 12.03 8.54
N PRO A 180 8.55 12.09 9.58
CA PRO A 180 9.81 12.83 9.53
C PRO A 180 10.78 12.35 8.42
N SER A 181 10.64 11.10 7.98
CA SER A 181 11.39 10.54 6.84
C SER A 181 10.64 10.64 5.51
N LEU A 182 9.31 10.77 5.54
CA LEU A 182 8.45 10.93 4.36
C LEU A 182 8.41 12.37 3.87
N VAL A 183 8.70 13.35 4.74
CA VAL A 183 8.78 14.77 4.41
C VAL A 183 10.02 15.31 5.10
N LYS A 184 11.06 15.70 4.34
CA LYS A 184 12.32 16.22 4.91
C LYS A 184 12.01 17.30 5.97
N GLN A 185 12.83 17.31 7.03
CA GLN A 185 12.71 18.05 8.31
C GLN A 185 12.24 19.53 8.27
N ASN A 186 12.15 20.17 7.10
CA ASN A 186 11.84 21.59 6.97
C ASN A 186 10.44 21.90 6.42
N VAL A 187 9.60 20.91 6.07
CA VAL A 187 8.33 21.20 5.37
C VAL A 187 7.13 21.29 6.31
N CYS A 188 7.07 20.57 7.44
CA CYS A 188 5.98 20.76 8.41
C CYS A 188 6.19 19.91 9.68
N ASN A 189 6.36 20.56 10.84
CA ASN A 189 6.30 19.91 12.15
C ASN A 189 4.91 20.18 12.75
N ILE A 190 3.94 19.30 12.48
CA ILE A 190 2.59 19.36 13.08
C ILE A 190 2.60 18.55 14.37
N SER A 191 2.07 19.08 15.47
CA SER A 191 1.92 18.31 16.70
C SER A 191 0.80 17.27 16.55
N TYR A 192 0.85 16.19 17.33
CA TYR A 192 -0.21 15.18 17.34
C TYR A 192 -1.58 15.77 17.69
N ASP A 193 -1.62 16.71 18.64
CA ASP A 193 -2.87 17.35 19.07
C ASP A 193 -3.46 18.22 17.96
N THR A 194 -2.63 19.04 17.31
CA THR A 194 -3.08 19.86 16.17
C THR A 194 -3.52 18.99 14.99
N PHE A 195 -2.80 17.91 14.69
CA PHE A 195 -3.20 16.96 13.65
C PHE A 195 -4.58 16.36 13.96
N ASN A 196 -4.79 15.90 15.20
CA ASN A 196 -6.07 15.31 15.60
C ASN A 196 -7.22 16.30 15.54
N GLN A 197 -7.00 17.55 15.95
CA GLN A 197 -8.00 18.61 15.85
C GLN A 197 -8.46 18.80 14.41
N ILE A 198 -7.53 18.87 13.45
CA ILE A 198 -7.85 19.00 12.02
C ILE A 198 -8.52 17.71 11.48
N ASN A 199 -8.00 16.54 11.82
CA ASN A 199 -8.62 15.28 11.41
C ASN A 199 -10.08 15.15 11.90
N ASN A 200 -10.39 15.71 13.08
CA ASN A 200 -11.75 15.75 13.62
C ASN A 200 -12.65 16.73 12.89
N SER A 201 -12.11 17.84 12.36
CA SER A 201 -12.89 18.81 11.59
C SER A 201 -13.23 18.31 10.18
N VAL A 202 -12.36 17.48 9.58
CA VAL A 202 -12.56 16.93 8.22
C VAL A 202 -13.80 16.05 8.10
N LYS A 203 -14.25 15.38 9.18
CA LYS A 203 -15.40 14.45 9.24
C LYS A 203 -15.53 13.53 8.00
N LYS A 204 -16.17 13.97 6.91
CA LYS A 204 -16.47 13.20 5.70
C LYS A 204 -15.73 13.74 4.46
N LEU A 205 -15.16 12.84 3.67
CA LEU A 205 -14.55 13.18 2.36
C LEU A 205 -15.52 12.87 1.20
N ASN A 206 -15.31 13.50 0.05
CA ASN A 206 -16.20 13.38 -1.12
C ASN A 206 -16.07 12.04 -1.87
N ILE A 207 -16.66 10.98 -1.31
CA ILE A 207 -16.77 9.68 -2.00
C ILE A 207 -17.91 9.74 -3.01
N VAL A 208 -17.56 9.70 -4.30
CA VAL A 208 -18.51 9.84 -5.41
C VAL A 208 -18.93 8.51 -6.01
N PHE A 209 -18.16 7.43 -5.77
CA PHE A 209 -18.48 6.11 -6.28
C PHE A 209 -17.96 5.00 -5.36
N THR A 210 -18.76 3.95 -5.19
CA THR A 210 -18.39 2.69 -4.54
C THR A 210 -19.06 1.54 -5.29
N PRO A 211 -18.33 0.48 -5.68
CA PRO A 211 -18.91 -0.62 -6.43
C PRO A 211 -19.79 -1.50 -5.55
N SER A 212 -20.65 -2.29 -6.19
CA SER A 212 -21.53 -3.26 -5.53
C SER A 212 -20.77 -4.36 -4.78
N LYS A 213 -19.56 -4.71 -5.26
CA LYS A 213 -18.67 -5.69 -4.63
C LYS A 213 -17.26 -5.15 -4.54
N ALA A 214 -16.61 -5.36 -3.39
CA ALA A 214 -15.27 -4.86 -3.09
C ALA A 214 -14.15 -5.67 -3.74
N ASN A 215 -14.11 -5.68 -5.08
CA ASN A 215 -13.04 -6.28 -5.88
C ASN A 215 -12.70 -5.39 -7.09
N SER A 216 -11.48 -5.50 -7.59
CA SER A 216 -10.95 -4.62 -8.64
C SER A 216 -11.67 -4.79 -9.98
N ALA A 217 -12.09 -6.00 -10.32
CA ALA A 217 -12.81 -6.28 -11.57
C ALA A 217 -14.19 -5.61 -11.59
N THR A 218 -15.00 -5.80 -10.53
CA THR A 218 -16.28 -5.11 -10.37
C THR A 218 -16.10 -3.61 -10.30
N LEU A 219 -15.09 -3.12 -9.56
CA LEU A 219 -14.79 -1.69 -9.51
C LEU A 219 -14.54 -1.11 -10.90
N LYS A 220 -13.64 -1.72 -11.70
CA LYS A 220 -13.34 -1.26 -13.06
C LYS A 220 -14.60 -1.23 -13.92
N MET A 221 -15.32 -2.35 -13.97
CA MET A 221 -16.52 -2.50 -14.80
C MET A 221 -17.62 -1.49 -14.43
N GLU A 222 -17.98 -1.39 -13.15
CA GLU A 222 -19.08 -0.55 -12.71
C GLU A 222 -18.71 0.94 -12.72
N MET A 223 -17.47 1.28 -12.39
CA MET A 223 -16.98 2.67 -12.50
C MET A 223 -17.10 3.17 -13.94
N MET A 224 -16.74 2.36 -14.93
CA MET A 224 -16.88 2.73 -16.34
C MET A 224 -18.34 2.78 -16.79
N SER A 225 -19.09 1.70 -16.56
CA SER A 225 -20.44 1.54 -17.10
C SER A 225 -21.55 2.28 -16.35
N LYS A 226 -21.38 2.56 -15.05
CA LYS A 226 -22.41 3.20 -14.20
C LYS A 226 -22.05 4.62 -13.78
N TYR A 227 -20.77 4.91 -13.53
CA TYR A 227 -20.35 6.24 -13.08
C TYR A 227 -19.96 7.15 -14.24
N PHE A 228 -18.89 6.81 -14.97
CA PHE A 228 -18.39 7.68 -16.04
C PHE A 228 -19.34 7.77 -17.23
N LYS A 229 -19.97 6.66 -17.66
CA LYS A 229 -20.95 6.67 -18.75
C LYS A 229 -22.11 7.65 -18.55
N ASN A 230 -22.51 7.88 -17.30
CA ASN A 230 -23.67 8.73 -16.97
C ASN A 230 -23.29 10.20 -16.72
N GLN A 231 -22.00 10.57 -16.83
CA GLN A 231 -21.53 11.93 -16.56
C GLN A 231 -21.17 12.68 -17.84
N LYS A 232 -22.08 13.56 -18.28
CA LYS A 232 -21.88 14.45 -19.42
C LYS A 232 -20.65 15.37 -19.28
N GLU A 233 -20.25 15.69 -18.05
CA GLU A 233 -19.13 16.59 -17.73
C GLU A 233 -17.77 15.89 -17.57
N CYS A 234 -17.69 14.56 -17.74
CA CYS A 234 -16.44 13.80 -17.54
C CYS A 234 -15.46 13.87 -18.72
N ILE A 235 -15.49 14.96 -19.48
CA ILE A 235 -14.57 15.22 -20.58
C ILE A 235 -13.20 15.53 -19.94
N ASN A 236 -12.23 14.60 -20.03
CA ASN A 236 -10.87 14.69 -19.47
C ASN A 236 -10.71 14.39 -17.97
N ALA A 237 -11.01 13.16 -17.54
CA ALA A 237 -10.79 12.72 -16.16
C ALA A 237 -9.33 12.26 -15.93
N ASN A 238 -8.65 12.81 -14.92
CA ASN A 238 -7.37 12.31 -14.43
C ASN A 238 -7.59 11.49 -13.15
N ILE A 239 -7.47 10.18 -13.24
CA ILE A 239 -7.58 9.29 -12.08
C ILE A 239 -6.18 9.04 -11.51
N VAL A 240 -5.97 9.38 -10.25
CA VAL A 240 -4.74 9.08 -9.52
C VAL A 240 -5.01 7.94 -8.55
N TRP A 241 -4.34 6.81 -8.77
CA TRP A 241 -4.51 5.60 -7.98
C TRP A 241 -3.48 5.53 -6.85
N VAL A 242 -3.96 5.61 -5.61
CA VAL A 242 -3.16 5.39 -4.40
C VAL A 242 -2.99 3.89 -4.20
N SER A 243 -1.86 3.37 -4.68
CA SER A 243 -1.69 1.93 -4.88
C SER A 243 -0.55 1.34 -4.07
N SER A 244 -0.61 0.02 -3.89
CA SER A 244 0.53 -0.76 -3.46
C SER A 244 1.47 -1.06 -4.63
N ALA A 245 2.78 -1.09 -4.40
CA ALA A 245 3.76 -1.49 -5.41
C ALA A 245 3.44 -2.87 -6.01
N ILE A 246 3.08 -3.85 -5.16
CA ILE A 246 2.71 -5.21 -5.56
C ILE A 246 1.28 -5.35 -6.12
N SER A 247 0.51 -4.27 -6.23
CA SER A 247 -0.85 -4.33 -6.76
C SER A 247 -0.85 -4.65 -8.26
N GLN A 248 -1.39 -5.81 -8.63
CA GLN A 248 -1.51 -6.30 -10.01
C GLN A 248 -2.88 -6.01 -10.65
N SER A 249 -3.79 -5.31 -9.96
CA SER A 249 -5.09 -4.95 -10.55
C SER A 249 -4.89 -4.15 -11.83
N ASN A 250 -5.26 -4.72 -12.98
CA ASN A 250 -5.09 -4.06 -14.27
C ASN A 250 -6.22 -3.03 -14.51
N PHE A 251 -5.91 -1.78 -14.18
CA PHE A 251 -6.72 -0.62 -14.53
C PHE A 251 -6.16 0.14 -15.76
N GLU A 252 -5.14 -0.38 -16.43
CA GLU A 252 -4.44 0.29 -17.55
C GLU A 252 -5.36 0.46 -18.77
N ASP A 253 -6.27 -0.49 -19.01
CA ASP A 253 -7.23 -0.42 -20.13
C ASP A 253 -8.41 0.56 -19.90
N ILE A 254 -8.39 1.37 -18.84
CA ILE A 254 -9.45 2.37 -18.61
C ILE A 254 -9.46 3.44 -19.70
N SER A 255 -8.31 3.71 -20.35
CA SER A 255 -8.17 4.80 -21.33
C SER A 255 -8.92 4.56 -22.65
N THR A 256 -9.42 3.36 -22.92
CA THR A 256 -9.98 2.97 -24.23
C THR A 256 -11.48 2.63 -24.22
N ALA A 257 -12.15 2.63 -23.07
CA ALA A 257 -13.47 1.99 -22.91
C ALA A 257 -14.71 2.87 -23.22
N ILE A 258 -14.56 4.09 -23.74
CA ILE A 258 -15.68 4.99 -24.07
C ILE A 258 -15.58 5.45 -25.54
N SER A 259 -15.44 4.51 -26.47
CA SER A 259 -15.43 4.79 -27.92
C SER A 259 -16.58 4.10 -28.66
N GLY A 260 -17.75 4.03 -28.01
CA GLY A 260 -18.98 3.50 -28.61
C GLY A 260 -19.97 4.63 -28.93
N GLU A 261 -20.07 4.97 -30.21
CA GLU A 261 -21.17 5.68 -30.90
C GLU A 261 -21.57 7.12 -30.48
N ALA A 262 -20.83 7.81 -29.62
CA ALA A 262 -21.02 9.25 -29.41
C ALA A 262 -19.71 10.03 -29.61
N LYS A 263 -19.80 11.14 -30.36
CA LYS A 263 -18.72 12.04 -30.82
C LYS A 263 -18.02 12.86 -29.71
N ASP A 264 -17.99 12.39 -28.47
CA ASP A 264 -17.29 13.05 -27.37
C ASP A 264 -16.19 12.13 -26.82
N ASP A 265 -14.94 12.41 -27.21
CA ASP A 265 -13.74 11.69 -26.75
C ASP A 265 -13.54 11.89 -25.24
N HIS A 266 -14.14 11.02 -24.42
CA HIS A 266 -13.87 10.97 -22.98
C HIS A 266 -12.46 10.45 -22.72
N ILE A 267 -11.47 11.34 -22.62
CA ILE A 267 -10.10 10.97 -22.27
C ILE A 267 -10.01 10.71 -20.77
N ILE A 268 -9.97 9.44 -20.35
CA ILE A 268 -9.69 9.06 -18.97
C ILE A 268 -8.23 8.63 -18.86
N LYS A 269 -7.43 9.41 -18.13
CA LYS A 269 -6.03 9.09 -17.85
C LYS A 269 -5.89 8.52 -16.45
N LEU A 270 -5.36 7.30 -16.34
CA LEU A 270 -4.98 6.72 -15.06
C LEU A 270 -3.49 6.94 -14.77
N THR A 271 -3.17 7.39 -13.56
CA THR A 271 -1.80 7.45 -13.03
C THR A 271 -1.71 6.62 -11.76
N LYS A 272 -1.00 5.49 -11.82
CA LYS A 272 -0.68 4.69 -10.63
C LYS A 272 0.45 5.36 -9.84
N ILE A 273 0.23 5.60 -8.55
CA ILE A 273 1.28 6.04 -7.62
C ILE A 273 1.45 4.97 -6.55
N ASN A 274 2.63 4.37 -6.50
CA ASN A 274 2.99 3.41 -5.46
C ASN A 274 3.25 4.19 -4.18
N CYS A 275 2.37 4.12 -3.20
CA CYS A 275 2.52 4.85 -1.94
C CYS A 275 2.97 3.94 -0.78
N TYR A 276 2.83 2.63 -0.95
CA TYR A 276 3.17 1.64 0.06
C TYR A 276 3.41 0.27 -0.57
N ASP A 277 3.99 -0.63 0.20
CA ASP A 277 4.23 -2.01 -0.17
C ASP A 277 4.00 -2.96 1.02
N THR A 278 3.89 -4.26 0.74
CA THR A 278 3.79 -5.31 1.76
C THR A 278 5.08 -6.12 1.77
N LYS A 279 5.86 -5.98 2.84
CA LYS A 279 7.06 -6.80 3.07
C LYS A 279 6.73 -8.05 3.88
N GLN A 280 7.32 -9.17 3.49
CA GLN A 280 7.31 -10.39 4.29
C GLN A 280 8.24 -10.22 5.50
N ILE A 281 7.80 -10.69 6.66
CA ILE A 281 8.60 -10.72 7.88
C ILE A 281 9.25 -12.10 7.98
N VAL A 282 10.58 -12.13 8.07
CA VAL A 282 11.33 -13.36 8.34
C VAL A 282 11.56 -13.47 9.84
N HIS A 283 11.02 -14.53 10.44
CA HIS A 283 11.16 -14.82 11.86
C HIS A 283 12.44 -15.61 12.16
N SER A 284 13.03 -15.37 13.33
CA SER A 284 14.20 -16.13 13.80
C SER A 284 13.84 -17.58 14.11
N ASN A 285 14.83 -18.48 14.06
CA ASN A 285 14.63 -19.90 14.39
C ASN A 285 14.04 -20.11 15.79
N LYS A 286 14.45 -19.29 16.77
CA LYS A 286 13.89 -19.31 18.13
C LYS A 286 12.38 -19.05 18.13
N MET A 287 11.91 -18.09 17.34
CA MET A 287 10.48 -17.78 17.21
C MET A 287 9.74 -18.90 16.50
N LYS A 288 10.31 -19.44 15.41
CA LYS A 288 9.76 -20.59 14.68
C LYS A 288 9.54 -21.79 15.61
N ILE A 289 10.54 -22.14 16.42
CA ILE A 289 10.45 -23.24 17.40
C ILE A 289 9.38 -22.97 18.46
N LYS A 290 9.28 -21.73 18.96
CA LYS A 290 8.28 -21.35 19.97
C LYS A 290 6.83 -21.55 19.48
N ILE A 291 6.59 -21.29 18.20
CA ILE A 291 5.24 -21.35 17.60
C ILE A 291 4.89 -22.77 17.14
N LYS A 292 5.88 -23.56 16.70
CA LYS A 292 5.67 -24.92 16.15
C LYS A 292 5.17 -25.96 17.18
N LYS A 293 5.15 -25.63 18.48
CA LYS A 293 4.84 -26.58 19.57
C LYS A 293 3.42 -26.46 20.17
N LYS A 294 2.49 -25.75 19.54
CA LYS A 294 1.18 -25.43 20.16
C LYS A 294 -0.02 -25.95 19.37
N ASN A 295 -1.07 -26.34 20.10
CA ASN A 295 -2.41 -26.53 19.55
C ASN A 295 -2.91 -25.15 19.11
N CYS A 296 -2.79 -24.85 17.82
CA CYS A 296 -3.06 -23.53 17.30
C CYS A 296 -4.08 -23.54 16.18
N ILE A 297 -4.90 -22.49 16.15
CA ILE A 297 -5.74 -22.15 15.01
C ILE A 297 -5.06 -20.98 14.29
N VAL A 298 -4.58 -21.20 13.08
CA VAL A 298 -3.88 -20.15 12.31
C VAL A 298 -4.91 -19.27 11.61
N SER A 299 -4.91 -17.97 11.89
CA SER A 299 -5.79 -16.98 11.24
C SER A 299 -5.04 -16.28 10.11
N LEU A 300 -5.47 -16.45 8.84
CA LEU A 300 -4.79 -15.95 7.64
C LEU A 300 -5.73 -15.11 6.76
N MET A 301 -5.52 -13.80 6.68
CA MET A 301 -6.50 -12.90 6.05
C MET A 301 -6.09 -12.31 4.70
N SER A 302 -5.00 -12.76 4.10
CA SER A 302 -4.62 -12.39 2.73
C SER A 302 -3.59 -13.37 2.16
N ASN A 303 -3.51 -13.47 0.83
CA ASN A 303 -2.53 -14.32 0.15
C ASN A 303 -1.08 -13.96 0.53
N SER A 304 -0.76 -12.66 0.66
CA SER A 304 0.56 -12.22 1.11
C SER A 304 0.91 -12.75 2.51
N THR A 305 -0.08 -12.84 3.39
CA THR A 305 0.07 -13.39 4.74
C THR A 305 0.20 -14.90 4.70
N VAL A 306 -0.56 -15.60 3.85
CA VAL A 306 -0.45 -17.04 3.63
C VAL A 306 0.96 -17.42 3.18
N GLN A 307 1.47 -16.77 2.13
CA GLN A 307 2.80 -17.06 1.59
C GLN A 307 3.89 -16.80 2.64
N SER A 308 3.82 -15.66 3.32
CA SER A 308 4.82 -15.34 4.34
C SER A 308 4.75 -16.28 5.55
N PHE A 309 3.55 -16.70 5.97
CA PHE A 309 3.40 -17.68 7.03
C PHE A 309 4.01 -19.03 6.62
N TYR A 310 3.68 -19.53 5.44
CA TYR A 310 4.21 -20.77 4.90
C TYR A 310 5.74 -20.75 4.81
N ASN A 311 6.33 -19.68 4.26
CA ASN A 311 7.78 -19.52 4.15
C ASN A 311 8.48 -19.55 5.53
N ASN A 312 7.79 -19.14 6.60
CA ASN A 312 8.36 -19.13 7.95
C ASN A 312 8.14 -20.43 8.71
N PHE A 313 6.96 -21.03 8.59
CA PHE A 313 6.48 -22.07 9.51
C PHE A 313 6.04 -23.37 8.81
N GLY A 314 5.90 -23.37 7.49
CA GLY A 314 5.36 -24.49 6.71
C GLY A 314 3.85 -24.66 6.88
N SER A 315 3.33 -25.82 6.43
CA SER A 315 1.91 -26.18 6.46
C SER A 315 1.51 -27.18 7.54
N ASP A 316 2.44 -27.54 8.44
CA ASP A 316 2.24 -28.52 9.51
C ASP A 316 1.44 -27.94 10.70
N TYR A 317 0.20 -27.55 10.42
CA TYR A 317 -0.78 -27.02 11.37
C TYR A 317 -2.12 -27.72 11.15
N ASN A 318 -2.76 -28.11 12.25
CA ASN A 318 -3.99 -28.90 12.19
C ASN A 318 -5.21 -28.10 11.74
N TYR A 319 -5.26 -26.80 12.03
CA TYR A 319 -6.45 -25.97 11.82
C TYR A 319 -6.07 -24.58 11.32
N VAL A 320 -6.70 -24.17 10.22
CA VAL A 320 -6.51 -22.85 9.62
C VAL A 320 -7.86 -22.21 9.35
N VAL A 321 -8.02 -20.94 9.72
CA VAL A 321 -9.15 -20.11 9.32
C VAL A 321 -8.63 -19.01 8.41
N CYS A 322 -9.16 -18.92 7.20
CA CYS A 322 -8.70 -17.97 6.20
C CYS A 322 -9.79 -17.06 5.66
N MET A 323 -9.39 -15.92 5.09
CA MET A 323 -10.31 -14.93 4.54
C MET A 323 -10.67 -15.25 3.10
N GLY A 324 -11.86 -15.79 2.90
CA GLY A 324 -12.44 -15.97 1.57
C GLY A 324 -11.79 -17.06 0.71
N HIS A 325 -12.35 -17.22 -0.48
CA HIS A 325 -12.03 -18.31 -1.40
C HIS A 325 -10.58 -18.24 -1.94
N ASN A 326 -10.05 -17.05 -2.21
CA ASN A 326 -8.70 -16.89 -2.75
C ASN A 326 -7.61 -17.38 -1.77
N CYS A 327 -7.78 -17.09 -0.47
CA CYS A 327 -6.85 -17.60 0.54
C CYS A 327 -6.99 -19.13 0.68
N TYR A 328 -8.22 -19.65 0.61
CA TYR A 328 -8.49 -21.08 0.68
C TYR A 328 -7.79 -21.86 -0.43
N ASN A 329 -7.88 -21.39 -1.69
CA ASN A 329 -7.23 -22.04 -2.83
C ASN A 329 -5.71 -22.11 -2.66
N LEU A 330 -5.08 -20.99 -2.28
CA LEU A 330 -3.64 -20.95 -2.02
C LEU A 330 -3.24 -21.87 -0.86
N LEU A 331 -4.05 -21.96 0.21
CA LEU A 331 -3.77 -22.87 1.32
C LEU A 331 -3.90 -24.34 0.92
N LYS A 332 -4.81 -24.68 0.01
CA LYS A 332 -4.93 -26.02 -0.57
C LYS A 332 -3.70 -26.39 -1.39
N GLU A 333 -3.24 -25.49 -2.26
CA GLU A 333 -2.01 -25.67 -3.04
C GLU A 333 -0.78 -25.88 -2.14
N LEU A 334 -0.75 -25.21 -0.98
CA LEU A 334 0.32 -25.34 0.02
C LEU A 334 0.14 -26.51 1.01
N ASN A 335 -0.82 -27.41 0.77
CA ASN A 335 -1.08 -28.62 1.55
C ASN A 335 -1.42 -28.38 3.03
N PHE A 336 -2.16 -27.31 3.36
CA PHE A 336 -2.70 -27.12 4.70
C PHE A 336 -3.88 -28.06 5.00
N LYS A 337 -3.99 -28.49 6.26
CA LYS A 337 -5.07 -29.35 6.77
C LYS A 337 -6.20 -28.52 7.37
N ASN A 338 -7.41 -29.09 7.41
CA ASN A 338 -8.65 -28.52 7.97
C ASN A 338 -8.75 -26.98 7.82
N ILE A 339 -9.04 -26.55 6.59
CA ILE A 339 -9.13 -25.13 6.23
C ILE A 339 -10.59 -24.69 6.28
N TYR A 340 -10.87 -23.65 7.06
CA TYR A 340 -12.18 -23.04 7.21
C TYR A 340 -12.15 -21.61 6.66
N PHE A 341 -13.23 -21.16 6.01
CA PHE A 341 -13.31 -19.81 5.46
C PHE A 341 -14.78 -19.37 5.31
N PRO A 342 -15.08 -18.06 5.40
CA PRO A 342 -16.38 -17.54 5.05
C PRO A 342 -16.50 -17.33 3.53
N HIS A 343 -17.66 -17.66 2.93
CA HIS A 343 -17.88 -17.46 1.49
C HIS A 343 -18.01 -15.97 1.08
N ASP A 344 -18.50 -15.12 1.98
CA ASP A 344 -18.72 -13.69 1.72
C ASP A 344 -17.46 -12.83 1.90
N SER A 345 -16.36 -13.41 2.42
CA SER A 345 -15.12 -12.70 2.74
C SER A 345 -15.33 -11.47 3.64
N LYS A 346 -16.33 -11.51 4.54
CA LYS A 346 -16.57 -10.43 5.52
C LYS A 346 -15.90 -10.73 6.85
N LEU A 347 -15.43 -9.68 7.53
CA LEU A 347 -14.75 -9.81 8.82
C LEU A 347 -15.64 -10.43 9.89
N HIS A 348 -16.92 -10.05 9.94
CA HIS A 348 -17.88 -10.58 10.90
C HIS A 348 -18.05 -12.11 10.72
N THR A 349 -18.27 -12.56 9.49
CA THR A 349 -18.42 -13.98 9.16
C THR A 349 -17.12 -14.76 9.40
N PHE A 350 -15.96 -14.17 9.06
CA PHE A 350 -14.65 -14.71 9.41
C PHE A 350 -14.50 -14.97 10.91
N LEU A 351 -14.89 -14.00 11.74
CA LEU A 351 -14.84 -14.12 13.20
C LEU A 351 -15.79 -15.20 13.70
N ASN A 352 -17.01 -15.30 13.16
CA ASN A 352 -17.96 -16.34 13.54
C ASN A 352 -17.40 -17.74 13.27
N VAL A 353 -16.78 -17.96 12.10
CA VAL A 353 -16.11 -19.21 11.76
C VAL A 353 -14.98 -19.52 12.73
N LEU A 354 -14.13 -18.54 13.03
CA LEU A 354 -13.00 -18.68 13.96
C LEU A 354 -13.45 -19.03 15.38
N ILE A 355 -14.46 -18.34 15.90
CA ILE A 355 -15.00 -18.55 17.25
C ILE A 355 -15.70 -19.91 17.35
N LYS A 356 -16.50 -20.27 16.34
CA LYS A 356 -17.17 -21.57 16.29
C LYS A 356 -16.16 -22.72 16.33
N LEU A 357 -15.14 -22.66 15.48
CA LEU A 357 -14.08 -23.67 15.44
C LEU A 357 -13.35 -23.77 16.79
N TYR A 358 -12.99 -22.63 17.41
CA TYR A 358 -12.35 -22.64 18.72
C TYR A 358 -13.21 -23.33 19.78
N ASN A 359 -14.51 -23.04 19.83
CA ASN A 359 -15.43 -23.65 20.78
C ASN A 359 -15.60 -25.15 20.55
N GLU A 360 -15.72 -25.59 19.29
CA GLU A 360 -15.78 -27.01 18.93
C GLU A 360 -14.53 -27.76 19.39
N LEU A 361 -13.34 -27.19 19.16
CA LEU A 361 -12.07 -27.79 19.58
C LEU A 361 -11.91 -27.83 21.10
N LYS A 362 -12.37 -26.79 21.80
CA LYS A 362 -12.39 -26.73 23.26
C LYS A 362 -13.30 -27.80 23.87
N ILE A 363 -14.45 -28.09 23.25
CA ILE A 363 -15.38 -29.13 23.70
C ILE A 363 -14.81 -30.53 23.39
N LYS A 364 -14.30 -30.73 22.18
CA LYS A 364 -13.80 -32.03 21.70
C LYS A 364 -12.55 -32.49 22.47
N ASP A 365 -11.61 -31.59 22.72
CA ASP A 365 -10.32 -31.91 23.36
C ASP A 365 -10.13 -31.10 24.65
N LYS A 366 -10.93 -31.40 25.70
CA LYS A 366 -10.90 -30.65 26.99
C LYS A 366 -9.52 -30.54 27.64
N LYS A 367 -8.59 -31.46 27.35
CA LYS A 367 -7.20 -31.46 27.87
C LYS A 367 -6.27 -30.55 27.07
N LYS A 368 -6.61 -30.19 25.83
CA LYS A 368 -5.77 -29.33 24.98
C LYS A 368 -6.18 -27.87 25.10
N LYS A 369 -5.21 -27.01 25.35
CA LYS A 369 -5.39 -25.56 25.29
C LYS A 369 -5.08 -25.09 23.87
N TYR A 370 -6.10 -24.67 23.14
CA TYR A 370 -5.93 -24.07 21.82
C TYR A 370 -5.67 -22.57 21.94
N GLU A 371 -4.80 -22.03 21.09
CA GLU A 371 -4.58 -20.58 20.95
C GLU A 371 -4.79 -20.14 19.50
N VAL A 372 -5.32 -18.95 19.29
CA VAL A 372 -5.46 -18.35 17.96
C VAL A 372 -4.18 -17.60 17.58
N LEU A 373 -3.58 -17.93 16.43
CA LEU A 373 -2.45 -17.19 15.89
C LEU A 373 -2.92 -16.10 14.94
N LEU A 374 -2.79 -14.84 15.35
CA LEU A 374 -3.12 -13.67 14.55
C LEU A 374 -1.89 -13.25 13.73
N THR A 375 -1.96 -13.41 12.42
CA THR A 375 -0.77 -13.35 11.55
C THR A 375 -0.50 -11.99 10.88
N ARG A 376 -1.40 -11.01 11.06
CA ARG A 376 -1.21 -9.65 10.53
C ARG A 376 -0.40 -8.79 11.51
N GLU A 377 -0.03 -7.59 11.08
CA GLU A 377 0.51 -6.57 11.97
C GLU A 377 -0.44 -6.27 13.13
N LYS A 378 0.14 -5.92 14.29
CA LYS A 378 -0.59 -5.70 15.54
C LYS A 378 -1.83 -4.81 15.35
N HIS A 379 -1.68 -3.66 14.69
CA HIS A 379 -2.76 -2.69 14.46
C HIS A 379 -3.85 -3.20 13.50
N LYS A 380 -3.49 -4.06 12.53
CA LYS A 380 -4.45 -4.65 11.59
C LYS A 380 -5.33 -5.73 12.23
N ASN A 381 -4.99 -6.15 13.45
CA ASN A 381 -5.74 -7.13 14.23
C ASN A 381 -6.60 -6.50 15.34
N ASP A 382 -6.66 -5.18 15.50
CA ASP A 382 -7.26 -4.56 16.70
C ASP A 382 -8.72 -4.98 16.93
N GLN A 383 -9.56 -5.01 15.89
CA GLN A 383 -10.95 -5.46 16.00
C GLN A 383 -11.06 -6.95 16.35
N VAL A 384 -10.25 -7.79 15.70
CA VAL A 384 -10.19 -9.24 16.00
C VAL A 384 -9.74 -9.46 17.44
N ARG A 385 -8.68 -8.75 17.88
CA ARG A 385 -8.15 -8.80 19.24
C ARG A 385 -9.21 -8.45 20.27
N LYS A 386 -9.93 -7.34 20.05
CA LYS A 386 -10.99 -6.89 20.94
C LYS A 386 -12.04 -7.99 21.13
N ILE A 387 -12.55 -8.54 20.04
CA ILE A 387 -13.61 -9.56 20.07
C ILE A 387 -13.12 -10.89 20.69
N LEU A 388 -11.90 -11.33 20.40
CA LEU A 388 -11.33 -12.53 21.03
C LEU A 388 -11.13 -12.33 22.54
N SER A 389 -10.71 -11.13 22.97
CA SER A 389 -10.54 -10.78 24.39
C SER A 389 -11.88 -10.78 25.12
N GLU A 390 -12.91 -10.15 24.54
CA GLU A 390 -14.29 -10.13 25.08
C GLU A 390 -14.87 -11.54 25.24
N LYS A 391 -14.45 -12.49 24.40
CA LYS A 391 -14.88 -13.89 24.44
C LYS A 391 -13.95 -14.81 25.24
N ASN A 392 -12.94 -14.26 25.93
CA ASN A 392 -11.93 -15.03 26.67
C ASN A 392 -11.25 -16.12 25.82
N ILE A 393 -11.00 -15.83 24.54
CA ILE A 393 -10.30 -16.72 23.61
C ILE A 393 -8.82 -16.32 23.60
N PRO A 394 -7.89 -17.21 23.97
CA PRO A 394 -6.47 -16.89 24.02
C PRO A 394 -5.91 -16.76 22.59
N PHE A 395 -5.07 -15.75 22.39
CA PHE A 395 -4.45 -15.47 21.09
C PHE A 395 -3.01 -15.00 21.24
N VAL A 396 -2.22 -15.20 20.17
CA VAL A 396 -0.86 -14.69 20.03
C VAL A 396 -0.74 -13.97 18.70
N ILE A 397 -0.11 -12.79 18.70
CA ILE A 397 0.14 -12.03 17.48
C ILE A 397 1.53 -12.39 16.94
N ILE A 398 1.57 -12.87 15.69
CA ILE A 398 2.79 -13.23 14.96
C ILE A 398 2.73 -12.55 13.60
N PRO A 399 3.17 -11.28 13.51
CA PRO A 399 3.11 -10.55 12.25
C PRO A 399 3.93 -11.27 11.18
N CYS A 400 3.28 -11.67 10.09
CA CYS A 400 3.94 -12.30 8.95
C CYS A 400 4.22 -11.26 7.85
N ILE A 401 3.51 -10.15 7.85
CA ILE A 401 3.73 -9.06 6.90
C ILE A 401 3.88 -7.74 7.64
N SER A 402 4.57 -6.78 7.01
CA SER A 402 4.65 -5.38 7.44
C SER A 402 4.36 -4.44 6.27
N THR A 403 3.58 -3.38 6.49
CA THR A 403 3.51 -2.27 5.55
C THR A 403 4.85 -1.54 5.51
N GLN A 404 5.34 -1.26 4.31
CA GLN A 404 6.41 -0.30 4.09
C GLN A 404 5.84 0.89 3.30
N TYR A 405 6.09 2.11 3.76
CA TYR A 405 5.69 3.31 3.02
C TYR A 405 6.73 3.70 1.98
N ASP A 406 6.25 4.17 0.82
CA ASP A 406 7.09 4.77 -0.21
C ASP A 406 7.06 6.30 -0.07
N SER A 407 8.13 6.85 0.49
CA SER A 407 8.30 8.30 0.66
C SER A 407 8.16 9.09 -0.63
N GLN A 408 8.69 8.59 -1.75
CA GLN A 408 8.69 9.32 -3.01
C GLN A 408 7.30 9.33 -3.62
N GLY A 409 6.62 8.18 -3.58
CA GLY A 409 5.23 8.08 -4.01
C GLY A 409 4.29 8.95 -3.20
N ILE A 410 4.40 8.93 -1.87
CA ILE A 410 3.59 9.78 -0.98
C ILE A 410 3.85 11.27 -1.23
N GLN A 411 5.11 11.69 -1.40
CA GLN A 411 5.46 13.07 -1.76
C GLN A 411 4.86 13.48 -3.12
N ARG A 412 4.99 12.60 -4.13
CA ARG A 412 4.42 12.85 -5.46
C ARG A 412 2.90 13.00 -5.40
N LEU A 413 2.22 12.16 -4.62
CA LEU A 413 0.77 12.25 -4.40
C LEU A 413 0.40 13.58 -3.73
N TYR A 414 1.13 13.97 -2.68
CA TYR A 414 0.92 15.25 -1.99
C TYR A 414 1.09 16.44 -2.94
N SER A 415 2.19 16.50 -3.70
CA SER A 415 2.44 17.59 -4.65
C SER A 415 1.37 17.67 -5.74
N LEU A 416 0.89 16.53 -6.24
CA LEU A 416 -0.16 16.49 -7.26
C LEU A 416 -1.47 17.07 -6.72
N ILE A 417 -1.91 16.63 -5.53
CA ILE A 417 -3.14 17.14 -4.91
C ILE A 417 -2.97 18.63 -4.59
N SER A 418 -1.85 19.02 -3.99
CA SER A 418 -1.55 20.42 -3.67
C SER A 418 -1.61 21.31 -4.91
N THR A 419 -1.00 20.88 -6.02
CA THR A 419 -0.99 21.64 -7.28
C THR A 419 -2.41 21.76 -7.84
N TYR A 420 -3.19 20.67 -7.81
CA TYR A 420 -4.57 20.68 -8.31
C TYR A 420 -5.45 21.69 -7.56
N VAL A 421 -5.38 21.69 -6.23
CA VAL A 421 -6.20 22.59 -5.40
C VAL A 421 -5.69 24.03 -5.49
N THR A 422 -4.38 24.26 -5.48
CA THR A 422 -3.84 25.64 -5.54
C THR A 422 -3.89 26.28 -6.93
N SER A 423 -3.91 25.49 -8.01
CA SER A 423 -4.07 26.00 -9.39
C SER A 423 -5.54 26.12 -9.81
N GLY A 424 -6.46 25.65 -8.95
CA GLY A 424 -7.91 25.70 -9.14
C GLY A 424 -8.53 27.06 -8.83
N VAL A 425 -7.80 27.91 -8.12
CA VAL A 425 -8.16 29.30 -7.79
C VAL A 425 -7.33 30.25 -8.65
#